data_AF-A0A8X6QHG8-F1
#
_entry.id   AF-A0A8X6QHG8-F1
#
_cell.length_a   1.000
_cell.length_b   1.000
_cell.length_c   1.000
_cell.angle_alpha   90.00
_cell.angle_beta   90.00
_cell.angle_gamma   90.00
#
_symmetry.space_group_name_H-M   'P 1'
#
loop_
_entity.id
_entity.type
_entity.pdbx_description
1 polymer ?
#
loop_
_entity_poly.entity_id
_entity_poly.type
_entity_poly.pdbx_seq_one_letter_code
_entity_poly.pdbx_strand_id
1 'polypeptide(L)'
;TVKYLLKPPYDTNCFDYLESWKKNGGKGPLSQSDCIQLCKISMHRLNGSSCLPVNIWFPINYKRCPENKCGYGNDEILVETCSGKKDEDKSELPDLRKCEIACKPGCWQVLYEITKQEAPQVEVHKS
;
A
#
# COMPACT_ATOMS: atom_id res chain seq x y z
N THR A 1 4.77 6.48 -20.06
CA THR A 1 6.21 6.20 -20.22
C THR A 1 6.66 5.07 -19.30
N VAL A 2 7.45 4.11 -19.79
CA VAL A 2 7.99 3.01 -18.95
C VAL A 2 9.36 3.43 -18.40
N LYS A 3 9.53 3.43 -17.08
CA LYS A 3 10.81 3.67 -16.42
C LYS A 3 11.49 2.32 -16.18
N TYR A 4 12.66 2.13 -16.78
CA TYR A 4 13.51 0.97 -16.57
C TYR A 4 14.62 1.32 -15.57
N LEU A 5 14.73 0.56 -14.48
CA LEU A 5 15.98 0.49 -13.73
C LEU A 5 16.88 -0.50 -14.48
N LEU A 6 18.10 -0.09 -14.77
CA LEU A 6 18.98 -0.80 -15.69
C LEU A 6 19.25 -2.24 -15.22
N LYS A 7 19.20 -3.18 -16.17
CA LYS A 7 19.67 -4.56 -16.00
C LYS A 7 21.19 -4.57 -15.73
N PRO A 8 21.78 -5.67 -15.22
CA PRO A 8 23.23 -5.77 -15.00
C PRO A 8 24.06 -5.24 -16.21
N PRO A 9 25.19 -4.54 -15.98
CA PRO A 9 26.05 -4.57 -14.79
C PRO A 9 25.71 -3.55 -13.70
N TYR A 10 24.60 -2.83 -13.81
CA TYR A 10 24.17 -1.89 -12.77
C TYR A 10 23.61 -2.68 -11.58
N ASP A 11 24.16 -2.43 -10.38
CA ASP A 11 23.67 -3.00 -9.13
C ASP A 11 22.39 -2.28 -8.70
N THR A 12 21.34 -2.47 -9.51
CA THR A 12 20.00 -2.04 -9.14
C THR A 12 19.47 -3.15 -8.26
N ASN A 13 19.58 -3.00 -6.94
CA ASN A 13 19.00 -3.90 -5.94
C ASN A 13 17.45 -3.84 -5.98
N CYS A 14 16.89 -4.08 -7.16
CA CYS A 14 15.49 -4.02 -7.52
C CYS A 14 14.90 -5.44 -7.57
N PHE A 15 13.57 -5.51 -7.65
CA PHE A 15 12.85 -6.76 -7.78
C PHE A 15 11.95 -6.73 -9.02
N ASP A 16 11.99 -7.80 -9.84
CA ASP A 16 11.10 -7.94 -10.98
C ASP A 16 9.76 -8.55 -10.55
N TYR A 17 8.85 -7.67 -10.14
CA TYR A 17 7.52 -8.04 -9.67
C TYR A 17 6.68 -8.77 -10.73
N LEU A 18 6.76 -8.39 -12.01
CA LEU A 18 5.95 -9.02 -13.06
C LEU A 18 6.49 -10.37 -13.45
N GLU A 19 7.81 -10.52 -13.53
CA GLU A 19 8.41 -11.83 -13.77
C GLU A 19 8.05 -12.79 -12.62
N SER A 20 8.16 -12.33 -11.36
CA SER A 20 7.77 -13.12 -10.20
C SER A 20 6.27 -13.48 -10.21
N TRP A 21 5.40 -12.52 -10.50
CA TRP A 21 3.95 -12.74 -10.60
C TRP A 21 3.60 -13.76 -11.68
N LYS A 22 4.24 -13.68 -12.86
CA LYS A 22 4.08 -14.66 -13.95
C LYS A 22 4.54 -16.05 -13.52
N LYS A 23 5.72 -16.15 -12.89
CA LYS A 23 6.26 -17.42 -12.38
C LYS A 23 5.37 -18.07 -11.32
N ASN A 24 4.70 -17.26 -10.51
CA ASN A 24 3.80 -17.71 -9.45
C ASN A 24 2.34 -17.95 -9.92
N GLY A 25 2.11 -18.10 -11.22
CA GLY A 25 0.79 -18.40 -11.76
C GLY A 25 -0.22 -17.25 -11.59
N GLY A 26 0.25 -16.01 -11.71
CA GLY A 26 -0.60 -14.82 -11.60
C GLY A 26 -0.91 -14.41 -10.17
N LYS A 27 -0.03 -14.74 -9.21
CA LYS A 27 -0.20 -14.43 -7.79
C LYS A 27 0.97 -13.61 -7.25
N GLY A 28 0.66 -12.70 -6.33
CA GLY A 28 1.64 -11.86 -5.64
C GLY A 28 1.59 -10.39 -6.06
N PRO A 29 2.52 -9.57 -5.55
CA PRO A 29 2.59 -8.15 -5.86
C PRO A 29 3.05 -7.89 -7.30
N LEU A 30 2.46 -6.89 -7.96
CA LEU A 30 2.86 -6.42 -9.29
C LEU A 30 3.78 -5.19 -9.22
N SER A 31 3.90 -4.58 -8.03
CA SER A 31 4.70 -3.41 -7.78
C SER A 31 5.28 -3.41 -6.35
N GLN A 32 6.22 -2.50 -6.09
CA GLN A 32 6.73 -2.26 -4.74
C GLN A 32 5.61 -1.82 -3.79
N SER A 33 4.67 -0.99 -4.27
CA SER A 33 3.53 -0.54 -3.46
C SER A 33 2.65 -1.72 -3.03
N ASP A 34 2.35 -2.64 -3.95
CA ASP A 34 1.59 -3.85 -3.63
C ASP A 34 2.33 -4.72 -2.60
N CYS A 35 3.65 -4.85 -2.73
CA CYS A 35 4.47 -5.57 -1.76
C CYS A 35 4.35 -4.95 -0.37
N ILE A 36 4.45 -3.62 -0.27
CA ILE A 36 4.36 -2.91 1.00
C ILE A 36 2.98 -3.13 1.62
N GLN A 37 1.90 -3.02 0.84
CA GLN A 37 0.55 -3.24 1.35
C GLN A 37 0.33 -4.68 1.81
N LEU A 38 0.77 -5.68 1.03
CA LEU A 38 0.70 -7.10 1.41
C LEU A 38 1.51 -7.39 2.68
N CYS A 39 2.68 -6.77 2.82
CA CYS A 39 3.48 -6.87 4.03
C CYS A 39 2.73 -6.30 5.24
N LYS A 40 2.16 -5.09 5.12
CA LYS A 40 1.37 -4.46 6.19
C LYS A 40 0.19 -5.36 6.60
N ILE A 41 -0.53 -5.94 5.64
CA ILE A 41 -1.61 -6.91 5.89
C ILE A 41 -1.09 -8.12 6.68
N SER A 42 0.04 -8.69 6.25
CA SER A 42 0.63 -9.86 6.90
C SER A 42 1.01 -9.54 8.35
N MET A 43 1.63 -8.38 8.60
CA MET A 43 1.99 -7.93 9.94
C MET A 43 0.77 -7.79 10.85
N HIS A 44 -0.32 -7.18 10.36
CA HIS A 44 -1.57 -7.09 11.13
C HIS A 44 -2.17 -8.46 11.45
N ARG A 45 -2.16 -9.39 10.49
CA ARG A 45 -2.67 -10.76 10.70
C ARG A 45 -1.82 -11.53 11.71
N LEU A 46 -0.50 -11.44 11.61
CA LEU A 46 0.43 -12.10 12.53
C LEU A 46 0.31 -11.56 13.96
N ASN A 47 0.04 -10.26 14.10
CA ASN A 47 -0.14 -9.62 15.41
C ASN A 47 -1.57 -9.79 15.98
N GLY A 48 -2.40 -10.64 15.38
CA GLY A 48 -3.73 -10.98 15.90
C GLY A 48 -4.78 -9.89 15.70
N SER A 49 -4.56 -8.91 14.80
CA SER A 49 -5.59 -7.94 14.45
C SER A 49 -6.77 -8.68 13.80
N SER A 50 -8.00 -8.35 14.22
CA SER A 50 -9.22 -8.96 13.65
C SER A 50 -9.79 -8.18 12.45
N CYS A 51 -9.22 -7.01 12.18
CA CYS A 51 -9.59 -6.13 11.07
C CYS A 51 -8.36 -5.38 10.54
N LEU A 52 -8.44 -4.87 9.31
CA LEU A 52 -7.40 -4.03 8.71
C LEU A 52 -7.74 -2.55 8.82
N PRO A 53 -6.78 -1.69 9.17
CA PRO A 53 -6.98 -0.25 9.15
C PRO A 53 -7.29 0.27 7.73
N VAL A 54 -7.94 1.42 7.68
CA VAL A 54 -8.40 2.06 6.44
C VAL A 54 -7.25 2.54 5.55
N ASN A 55 -6.08 2.83 6.13
CA ASN A 55 -4.89 3.27 5.41
C ASN A 55 -4.17 2.14 4.61
N ILE A 56 -4.59 0.87 4.76
CA ILE A 56 -4.08 -0.25 3.97
C ILE A 56 -4.93 -0.40 2.69
N TRP A 57 -4.59 0.35 1.64
CA TRP A 57 -5.39 0.43 0.42
C TRP A 57 -5.08 -0.70 -0.57
N PHE A 58 -5.39 -1.94 -0.21
CA PHE A 58 -5.18 -3.10 -1.08
C PHE A 58 -6.44 -3.99 -1.14
N PRO A 59 -6.86 -4.42 -2.35
CA PRO A 59 -8.10 -5.17 -2.53
C PRO A 59 -7.93 -6.62 -2.07
N ILE A 60 -8.42 -6.93 -0.87
CA ILE A 60 -8.44 -8.29 -0.31
C ILE A 60 -9.72 -8.57 0.44
N ASN A 61 -10.05 -9.86 0.54
CA ASN A 61 -11.19 -10.36 1.30
C ASN A 61 -10.85 -10.42 2.79
N TYR A 62 -10.75 -9.26 3.43
CA TYR A 62 -10.50 -9.16 4.86
C TYR A 62 -11.26 -7.98 5.46
N LYS A 63 -11.77 -8.16 6.68
CA LYS A 63 -12.63 -7.18 7.34
C LYS A 63 -11.89 -5.86 7.56
N ARG A 64 -12.53 -4.75 7.22
CA ARG A 64 -12.03 -3.39 7.52
C ARG A 64 -12.39 -3.00 8.94
N CYS A 65 -11.49 -2.29 9.61
CA CYS A 65 -11.80 -1.69 10.89
C CYS A 65 -12.78 -0.53 10.72
N PRO A 66 -13.68 -0.29 11.68
CA PRO A 66 -14.53 0.90 11.68
C PRO A 66 -13.70 2.20 11.64
N GLU A 67 -14.13 3.18 10.85
CA GLU A 67 -13.42 4.46 10.64
C GLU A 67 -13.15 5.22 11.95
N ASN A 68 -14.05 5.08 12.93
CA ASN A 68 -13.96 5.72 14.24
C ASN A 68 -12.94 5.09 15.21
N LYS A 69 -12.25 4.01 14.80
CA LYS A 69 -11.23 3.32 15.62
C LYS A 69 -9.85 3.28 14.97
N CYS A 70 -9.69 3.85 13.77
CA CYS A 70 -8.46 3.78 12.98
C CYS A 70 -8.36 5.04 12.13
N GLY A 71 -7.90 6.15 12.70
CA GLY A 71 -7.89 7.45 12.02
C GLY A 71 -6.66 7.68 11.14
N TYR A 72 -6.78 8.66 10.24
CA TYR A 72 -5.71 9.20 9.40
C TYR A 72 -4.94 10.26 10.17
N GLY A 73 -3.72 9.94 10.62
CA GLY A 73 -2.79 10.89 11.19
C GLY A 73 -1.38 10.57 10.71
N ASN A 74 -0.67 11.60 10.27
CA ASN A 74 0.76 11.54 9.95
C ASN A 74 1.63 11.58 11.22
N ASP A 75 1.01 11.59 12.39
CA ASP A 75 1.64 11.59 13.69
C ASP A 75 1.32 10.26 14.38
N GLU A 76 2.27 9.87 15.23
CA GLU A 76 2.52 8.59 15.89
C GLU A 76 1.37 8.00 16.75
N ILE A 77 0.13 8.44 16.58
CA ILE A 77 -1.00 8.10 17.45
C ILE A 77 -2.23 7.89 16.59
N LEU A 78 -2.55 6.62 16.28
CA LEU A 78 -3.90 6.07 15.97
C LEU A 78 -3.87 4.58 15.57
N VAL A 79 -2.77 3.88 15.82
CA VAL A 79 -2.72 2.40 15.67
C VAL A 79 -3.19 1.70 16.97
N GLU A 80 -3.18 2.42 18.10
CA GLU A 80 -3.60 1.91 19.42
C GLU A 80 -5.07 1.43 19.42
N THR A 81 -5.95 2.08 18.66
CA THR A 81 -7.40 1.79 18.67
C THR A 81 -7.86 0.68 17.72
N CYS A 82 -7.01 0.25 16.76
CA CYS A 82 -7.33 -0.86 15.86
C CYS A 82 -7.05 -2.24 16.47
N SER A 83 -6.14 -2.31 17.45
CA SER A 83 -5.63 -3.58 17.99
C SER A 83 -6.41 -4.08 19.22
N GLY A 84 -7.35 -3.29 19.76
CA GLY A 84 -8.14 -3.68 20.94
C GLY A 84 -7.31 -3.94 22.21
N LYS A 85 -5.99 -3.68 22.18
CA LYS A 85 -5.11 -3.75 23.35
C LYS A 85 -5.16 -2.40 24.04
N LYS A 86 -5.62 -2.40 25.29
CA LYS A 86 -5.53 -1.24 26.18
C LYS A 86 -4.06 -0.97 26.48
N ASP A 87 -3.68 0.28 26.27
CA ASP A 87 -2.56 1.02 26.84
C ASP A 87 -1.85 0.28 27.99
N GLU A 88 -0.80 -0.48 27.69
CA GLU A 88 0.21 -0.84 28.70
C GLU A 88 1.54 -1.34 28.12
N ASP A 89 1.63 -1.62 26.81
CA ASP A 89 2.92 -1.92 26.18
C ASP A 89 3.04 -1.29 24.79
N LYS A 90 3.62 -0.09 24.73
CA LYS A 90 3.93 0.65 23.48
C LYS A 90 5.00 -0.06 22.62
N SER A 91 5.53 -1.19 23.07
CA SER A 91 6.61 -1.95 22.41
C SER A 91 6.14 -2.92 21.32
N GLU A 92 4.86 -3.33 21.30
CA GLU A 92 4.38 -4.44 20.44
C GLU A 92 3.64 -4.02 19.16
N LEU A 93 3.60 -2.72 18.83
CA LEU A 93 2.98 -2.29 17.58
C LEU A 93 3.85 -2.77 16.40
N PRO A 94 3.27 -3.40 15.36
CA PRO A 94 4.06 -3.81 14.21
C PRO A 94 4.68 -2.56 13.57
N ASP A 95 6.00 -2.47 13.59
CA ASP A 95 6.73 -1.41 12.91
C ASP A 95 6.53 -1.53 11.40
N LEU A 96 5.49 -0.89 10.89
CA LEU A 96 5.08 -0.96 9.48
C LEU A 96 6.13 -0.34 8.55
N ARG A 97 7.08 0.45 9.08
CA ARG A 97 8.23 0.96 8.31
C ARG A 97 9.15 -0.16 7.84
N LYS A 98 9.17 -1.30 8.53
CA LYS A 98 9.92 -2.49 8.09
C LYS A 98 9.45 -3.01 6.73
N CYS A 99 8.18 -2.79 6.36
CA CYS A 99 7.68 -3.17 5.04
C CYS A 99 8.29 -2.33 3.91
N GLU A 100 8.62 -1.06 4.16
CA GLU A 100 9.25 -0.18 3.17
C GLU A 100 10.71 -0.58 2.92
N ILE A 101 11.38 -1.07 3.97
CA ILE A 101 12.76 -1.59 3.88
C ILE A 101 12.79 -2.98 3.22
N ALA A 102 11.82 -3.83 3.54
CA ALA A 102 11.75 -5.20 3.02
C ALA A 102 11.39 -5.26 1.52
N CYS A 103 10.55 -4.33 1.05
CA CYS A 103 10.10 -4.29 -0.34
C CYS A 103 11.04 -3.48 -1.22
N LYS A 104 11.81 -4.17 -2.06
CA LYS A 104 12.73 -3.55 -3.03
C LYS A 104 12.00 -2.72 -4.09
N PRO A 105 12.64 -1.69 -4.66
CA PRO A 105 12.07 -0.98 -5.81
C PRO A 105 11.86 -1.92 -6.99
N GLY A 106 10.81 -1.67 -7.79
CA GLY A 106 10.54 -2.45 -8.99
C GLY A 106 11.58 -2.19 -10.08
N CYS A 107 12.09 -3.23 -10.75
CA CYS A 107 13.08 -3.08 -11.82
C CYS A 107 12.52 -2.34 -13.06
N TRP A 108 11.20 -2.33 -13.23
CA TRP A 108 10.50 -1.56 -14.24
C TRP A 108 9.21 -0.99 -13.62
N GLN A 109 8.80 0.19 -14.08
CA GLN A 109 7.58 0.87 -13.65
C GLN A 109 6.87 1.44 -14.87
N VAL A 110 5.56 1.26 -14.97
CA VAL A 110 4.74 1.85 -16.02
C VAL A 110 4.10 3.12 -15.47
N LEU A 111 4.42 4.26 -16.07
CA LEU A 111 3.87 5.57 -15.72
C LEU A 111 2.88 6.01 -16.80
N TYR A 112 1.77 6.60 -16.39
CA TYR A 112 0.77 7.18 -17.27
C TYR A 112 0.70 8.68 -17.01
N GLU A 113 0.67 9.47 -18.08
CA GLU A 113 0.37 10.89 -18.00
C GLU A 113 -1.12 11.05 -18.32
N ILE A 114 -1.85 11.69 -17.41
CA ILE A 114 -3.30 11.89 -17.53
C ILE A 114 -3.52 13.39 -17.72
N THR A 115 -4.05 13.77 -18.88
CA THR A 115 -4.52 15.12 -19.14
C THR A 115 -6.02 15.18 -18.85
N LYS A 116 -6.43 16.06 -17.92
CA LYS A 116 -7.85 16.36 -17.70
C LYS A 116 -8.25 17.47 -18.66
N GLN A 117 -9.32 17.24 -19.43
CA GLN A 117 -10.03 18.31 -20.11
C GLN A 117 -11.14 18.79 -19.18
N GLU A 118 -11.18 20.09 -18.92
CA GLU A 118 -12.28 20.70 -18.16
C GLU A 118 -13.56 20.62 -18.99
N ALA A 119 -14.66 20.26 -18.35
CA ALA A 119 -15.95 20.24 -19.02
C ALA A 119 -16.34 21.66 -19.45
N PRO A 120 -16.92 21.85 -20.64
CA PRO A 120 -17.42 23.16 -21.05
C PRO A 120 -18.48 23.63 -20.05
N GLN A 121 -18.33 24.88 -19.59
CA GLN A 121 -19.31 25.54 -18.72
C GLN A 121 -20.63 25.65 -19.51
N VAL A 122 -21.65 24.90 -19.09
CA VAL A 122 -23.00 25.05 -19.65
C VAL A 122 -23.58 26.34 -19.08
N GLU A 123 -23.62 27.40 -19.89
CA GLU A 123 -24.34 28.62 -19.55
C GLU A 123 -25.84 28.30 -19.47
N VAL A 124 -26.35 28.16 -18.25
CA VAL A 124 -27.78 28.05 -17.99
C VAL A 124 -28.39 29.43 -18.23
N HIS A 125 -28.91 29.67 -19.43
CA HIS A 125 -29.80 30.80 -19.67
C HIS A 125 -31.08 30.61 -18.85
N LYS A 126 -31.20 31.39 -17.77
CA LYS A 126 -32.48 31.56 -17.05
C LYS A 126 -33.44 32.32 -17.95
N SER A 127 -34.53 31.67 -18.34
CA SER A 127 -35.71 32.31 -18.93
C SER A 127 -36.56 32.98 -17.85
#